data_AF-A0A559TKY6-F1
#
_entry.id   AF-A0A559TKY6-F1
#
_cell.length_a   1.000
_cell.length_b   1.000
_cell.length_c   1.000
_cell.angle_alpha   90.00
_cell.angle_beta   90.00
_cell.angle_gamma   90.00
#
_symmetry.space_group_name_H-M   'P 1'
#
loop_
_entity.id
_entity.type
_entity.pdbx_description
1 polymer ?
#
loop_
_entity_poly.entity_id
_entity_poly.type
_entity_poly.pdbx_seq_one_letter_code
_entity_poly.pdbx_strand_id
1 'polypeptide(L)'
;MPILSLIAPAFDAGIALTRVDERIAHSPVGAGFLARSHFADACASLWIDGELVHLEDLVLHDATKDIRTPTYELTIARDVLKTRRRIAAQPAGWALSADGLRSLRGQAGSAIEHAAGSVVEPTDAEPDGSAARVDAAGGGEAEDSEDDAGPLAEEFAAIDAVLARSEAAIKQAETPGPATTARTREKDPLIQHLPCDC
;
A
#
# COMPACT_ATOMS: atom_id res chain seq x y z
N MET A 1 29.96 -24.42 -14.76
CA MET A 1 30.60 -24.51 -13.43
C MET A 1 30.53 -25.96 -12.96
N PRO A 2 31.64 -26.61 -12.55
CA PRO A 2 31.62 -28.00 -12.14
C PRO A 2 31.00 -28.14 -10.74
N ILE A 3 29.99 -29.00 -10.60
CA ILE A 3 29.20 -29.18 -9.37
C ILE A 3 30.05 -29.52 -8.14
N LEU A 4 31.19 -30.18 -8.36
CA LEU A 4 32.13 -30.59 -7.31
C LEU A 4 32.75 -29.39 -6.56
N SER A 5 32.91 -28.24 -7.23
CA SER A 5 33.46 -27.03 -6.61
C SER A 5 32.54 -26.38 -5.57
N LEU A 6 31.24 -26.72 -5.60
CA LEU A 6 30.23 -26.17 -4.69
C LEU A 6 30.01 -27.03 -3.44
N ILE A 7 30.51 -28.28 -3.43
CA ILE A 7 30.23 -29.24 -2.35
C ILE A 7 30.78 -28.71 -1.01
N ALA A 8 32.07 -28.37 -0.95
CA ALA A 8 32.68 -27.88 0.29
C ALA A 8 32.05 -26.56 0.79
N PRO A 9 31.92 -25.51 -0.05
CA PRO A 9 31.24 -24.27 0.37
C PRO A 9 29.80 -24.46 0.87
N ALA A 10 29.03 -25.37 0.25
CA ALA A 10 27.66 -25.63 0.65
C ALA A 10 27.58 -26.27 2.06
N PHE A 11 28.47 -27.20 2.37
CA PHE A 11 28.54 -27.80 3.71
C PHE A 11 28.99 -26.78 4.77
N ASP A 12 30.00 -25.96 4.47
CA ASP A 12 30.47 -24.93 5.39
C ASP A 12 29.37 -23.91 5.70
N ALA A 13 28.59 -23.50 4.69
CA ALA A 13 27.43 -22.63 4.87
C ALA A 13 26.33 -23.29 5.72
N GLY A 14 26.03 -24.57 5.50
CA GLY A 14 25.06 -25.33 6.29
C GLY A 14 25.46 -25.45 7.77
N ILE A 15 26.75 -25.69 8.04
CA ILE A 15 27.29 -25.72 9.42
C ILE A 15 27.19 -24.35 10.08
N ALA A 16 27.50 -23.27 9.35
CA ALA A 16 27.37 -21.92 9.87
C ALA A 16 25.91 -21.57 10.20
N LEU A 17 24.97 -21.93 9.32
CA LEU A 17 23.54 -21.66 9.50
C LEU A 17 22.98 -22.41 10.72
N THR A 18 23.23 -23.72 10.82
CA THR A 18 22.78 -24.54 11.96
C THR A 18 23.32 -24.03 13.30
N ARG A 19 24.57 -23.57 13.35
CA ARG A 19 25.14 -22.95 14.56
C ARG A 19 24.46 -21.62 14.91
N VAL A 20 24.11 -20.82 13.91
CA VAL A 20 23.42 -19.55 14.12
C VAL A 20 22.00 -19.81 14.64
N ASP A 21 21.28 -20.74 14.03
CA ASP A 21 19.92 -21.12 14.43
C ASP A 21 19.88 -21.61 15.89
N GLU A 22 20.79 -22.52 16.25
CA GLU A 22 20.90 -23.05 17.61
C GLU A 22 21.15 -21.95 18.64
N ARG A 23 22.05 -21.01 18.33
CA ARG A 23 22.32 -19.87 19.21
C ARG A 23 21.14 -18.92 19.34
N ILE A 24 20.41 -18.66 18.26
CA ILE A 24 19.25 -17.76 18.29
C ILE A 24 18.13 -18.39 19.10
N ALA A 25 17.87 -19.69 18.90
CA ALA A 25 16.83 -20.43 19.61
C ALA A 25 17.03 -20.43 21.13
N HIS A 26 18.29 -20.49 21.59
CA HIS A 26 18.63 -20.49 23.02
C HIS A 26 18.89 -19.09 23.60
N SER A 27 18.77 -18.03 22.79
CA SER A 27 19.10 -16.67 23.22
C SER A 27 17.88 -15.92 23.74
N PRO A 28 17.99 -15.19 24.88
CA PRO A 28 16.91 -14.34 25.37
C PRO A 28 16.58 -13.18 24.41
N VAL A 29 17.47 -12.85 23.48
CA VAL A 29 17.26 -11.81 22.46
C VAL A 29 16.86 -12.36 21.09
N GLY A 30 16.56 -13.66 20.98
CA GLY A 30 16.25 -14.33 19.71
C GLY A 30 15.06 -13.69 18.98
N ALA A 31 13.98 -13.38 19.69
CA ALA A 31 12.83 -12.67 19.12
C ALA A 31 13.20 -11.29 18.55
N GLY A 32 14.05 -10.53 19.27
CA GLY A 32 14.54 -9.24 18.81
C GLY A 32 15.49 -9.33 17.62
N PHE A 33 16.28 -10.41 17.54
CA PHE A 33 17.10 -10.71 16.37
C PHE A 33 16.22 -10.93 15.14
N LEU A 34 15.24 -11.84 15.22
CA LEU A 34 14.31 -12.14 14.12
C LEU A 34 13.55 -10.89 13.65
N ALA A 35 13.04 -10.09 14.60
CA ALA A 35 12.34 -8.86 14.28
C ALA A 35 13.19 -7.89 13.45
N ARG A 36 14.47 -7.67 13.83
CA ARG A 36 15.40 -6.80 13.08
C ARG A 36 15.85 -7.42 11.76
N SER A 37 16.03 -8.73 11.71
CA SER A 37 16.38 -9.45 10.48
C SER A 37 15.34 -9.26 9.37
N HIS A 38 14.05 -9.23 9.71
CA HIS A 38 12.99 -8.98 8.72
C HIS A 38 13.09 -7.59 8.08
N PHE A 39 13.43 -6.55 8.86
CA PHE A 39 13.65 -5.22 8.31
C PHE A 39 14.89 -5.16 7.42
N ALA A 40 16.00 -5.76 7.88
CA ALA A 40 17.23 -5.81 7.09
C ALA A 40 17.04 -6.56 5.76
N ASP A 41 16.28 -7.66 5.78
CA ASP A 41 15.96 -8.44 4.59
C ASP A 41 15.06 -7.68 3.60
N ALA A 42 14.10 -6.90 4.10
CA ALA A 42 13.28 -6.02 3.25
C ALA A 42 14.13 -4.93 2.58
N CYS A 43 14.98 -4.23 3.34
CA CYS A 43 15.92 -3.25 2.78
C CYS A 43 16.89 -3.89 1.76
N ALA A 44 17.41 -5.08 2.05
CA ALA A 44 18.30 -5.79 1.13
C ALA A 44 17.60 -6.22 -0.16
N SER A 45 16.31 -6.56 -0.10
CA SER A 45 15.51 -6.92 -1.27
C SER A 45 15.40 -5.73 -2.23
N LEU A 46 15.06 -4.54 -1.72
CA LEU A 46 15.01 -3.34 -2.53
C LEU A 46 16.38 -2.95 -3.09
N TRP A 47 17.43 -3.13 -2.29
CA TRP A 47 18.79 -2.87 -2.75
C TRP A 47 19.19 -3.75 -3.95
N ILE A 48 18.74 -5.01 -3.98
CA ILE A 48 18.92 -5.90 -5.14
C ILE A 48 18.17 -5.38 -6.37
N ASP A 49 16.97 -4.82 -6.16
CA ASP A 49 16.17 -4.21 -7.22
C ASP A 49 16.72 -2.84 -7.69
N GLY A 50 17.75 -2.32 -7.02
CA GLY A 50 18.42 -1.06 -7.32
C GLY A 50 17.88 0.15 -6.56
N GLU A 51 16.93 -0.08 -5.66
CA GLU A 51 16.24 0.94 -4.88
C GLU A 51 16.82 1.07 -3.46
N LEU A 52 16.80 2.29 -2.91
CA LEU A 52 17.34 2.55 -1.58
C LEU A 52 16.24 3.01 -0.64
N VAL A 53 16.03 2.24 0.43
CA VAL A 53 15.13 2.59 1.54
C VAL A 53 15.93 2.64 2.84
N HIS A 54 15.74 3.73 3.59
CA HIS A 54 16.31 3.86 4.93
C HIS A 54 15.60 2.93 5.90
N LEU A 55 16.39 2.24 6.73
CA LEU A 55 15.87 1.32 7.74
C LEU A 55 14.96 2.06 8.72
N GLU A 56 15.33 3.27 9.11
CA GLU A 56 14.58 4.11 10.04
C GLU A 56 13.21 4.48 9.48
N ASP A 57 13.15 4.87 8.20
CA ASP A 57 11.90 5.21 7.52
C ASP A 57 10.98 3.97 7.45
N LEU A 58 11.53 2.79 7.14
CA LEU A 58 10.75 1.54 7.14
C LEU A 58 10.23 1.16 8.54
N VAL A 59 11.03 1.37 9.59
CA VAL A 59 10.62 1.10 10.97
C VAL A 59 9.53 2.07 11.42
N LEU A 60 9.64 3.35 11.07
CA LEU A 60 8.62 4.36 11.38
C LEU A 60 7.33 4.10 10.62
N HIS A 61 7.43 3.75 9.35
CA HIS A 61 6.28 3.41 8.51
C HIS A 61 5.58 2.12 8.98
N ASP A 62 6.33 1.09 9.40
CA ASP A 62 5.75 -0.10 10.02
C ASP A 62 4.92 0.24 11.27
N ALA A 63 5.38 1.23 12.05
CA ALA A 63 4.74 1.69 13.27
C ALA A 63 3.69 2.80 13.05
N THR A 64 3.34 3.13 11.79
CA THR A 64 2.44 4.24 11.42
C THR A 64 2.84 5.58 12.07
N LYS A 65 4.15 5.82 12.18
CA LYS A 65 4.77 7.02 12.77
C LYS A 65 5.62 7.75 11.74
N ASP A 66 5.10 7.81 10.51
CA ASP A 66 5.76 8.51 9.42
C ASP A 66 5.98 9.99 9.76
N ILE A 67 7.22 10.44 9.63
CA ILE A 67 7.59 11.85 9.80
C ILE A 67 7.60 12.61 8.47
N ARG A 68 7.50 11.89 7.35
CA ARG A 68 7.47 12.40 5.97
C ARG A 68 6.42 11.61 5.20
N THR A 69 5.95 12.16 4.09
CA THR A 69 5.07 11.43 3.16
C THR A 69 5.77 10.14 2.68
N PRO A 70 5.10 8.96 2.75
CA PRO A 70 5.71 7.71 2.34
C PRO A 70 6.02 7.72 0.83
N THR A 71 7.20 7.22 0.47
CA THR A 71 7.60 7.04 -0.93
C THR A 71 7.06 5.72 -1.46
N TYR A 72 6.98 5.59 -2.79
CA TYR A 72 6.58 4.33 -3.42
C TYR A 72 7.46 3.14 -3.00
N GLU A 73 8.79 3.35 -2.97
CA GLU A 73 9.74 2.33 -2.50
C GLU A 73 9.51 1.94 -1.04
N LEU A 74 9.14 2.89 -0.18
CA LEU A 74 8.83 2.61 1.22
C LEU A 74 7.60 1.70 1.35
N THR A 75 6.59 1.90 0.50
CA THR A 75 5.41 1.03 0.42
C THR A 75 5.77 -0.38 -0.08
N ILE A 76 6.65 -0.52 -1.07
CA ILE A 76 7.12 -1.83 -1.52
C ILE A 76 7.90 -2.55 -0.40
N ALA A 77 8.81 -1.85 0.27
CA ALA A 77 9.56 -2.40 1.39
C ALA A 77 8.64 -2.88 2.52
N ARG A 78 7.56 -2.14 2.79
CA ARG A 78 6.51 -2.49 3.75
C ARG A 78 5.80 -3.79 3.38
N ASP A 79 5.52 -4.00 2.10
CA ASP A 79 4.88 -5.21 1.61
C ASP A 79 5.81 -6.42 1.65
N VAL A 80 7.10 -6.25 1.32
CA VAL A 80 8.12 -7.29 1.52
C VAL A 80 8.19 -7.68 3.00
N LEU A 81 8.28 -6.69 3.90
CA LEU A 81 8.31 -6.92 5.35
C LEU A 81 7.07 -7.70 5.84
N LYS A 82 5.86 -7.31 5.40
CA LYS A 82 4.62 -8.02 5.71
C LYS A 82 4.66 -9.47 5.22
N THR A 83 5.11 -9.67 3.99
CA THR A 83 5.24 -11.00 3.37
C THR A 83 6.20 -11.90 4.14
N ARG A 84 7.35 -11.38 4.57
CA ARG A 84 8.33 -12.13 5.38
C ARG A 84 7.80 -12.53 6.75
N ARG A 85 7.14 -11.60 7.46
CA ARG A 85 6.51 -11.89 8.75
C ARG A 85 5.39 -12.91 8.61
N ARG A 86 4.62 -12.84 7.52
CA ARG A 86 3.58 -13.82 7.20
C ARG A 86 4.17 -15.22 7.01
N ILE A 87 5.26 -15.35 6.24
CA ILE A 87 5.95 -16.64 6.06
C ILE A 87 6.43 -17.19 7.41
N ALA A 88 7.01 -16.34 8.27
CA ALA A 88 7.52 -16.74 9.58
C ALA A 88 6.43 -17.16 10.58
N ALA A 89 5.21 -16.62 10.44
CA ALA A 89 4.08 -16.96 11.31
C ALA A 89 3.34 -18.25 10.88
N GLN A 90 3.65 -18.80 9.71
CA GLN A 90 3.01 -20.00 9.16
C GLN A 90 3.79 -21.27 9.53
N PRO A 91 3.14 -22.45 9.53
CA PRO A 91 3.84 -23.70 9.80
C PRO A 91 4.91 -24.00 8.75
N ALA A 92 5.95 -24.74 9.16
CA ALA A 92 7.03 -25.13 8.28
C ALA A 92 6.51 -25.83 7.02
N GLY A 93 7.04 -25.44 5.85
CA GLY A 93 6.62 -25.97 4.55
C GLY A 93 5.42 -25.27 3.91
N TRP A 94 4.68 -24.43 4.64
CA TRP A 94 3.54 -23.68 4.07
C TRP A 94 3.96 -22.82 2.88
N ALA A 95 5.04 -22.05 2.99
CA ALA A 95 5.48 -21.14 1.93
C ALA A 95 5.86 -21.84 0.62
N LEU A 96 6.20 -23.14 0.68
CA LEU A 96 6.54 -23.96 -0.49
C LEU A 96 5.37 -24.85 -0.95
N SER A 97 4.26 -24.84 -0.22
CA SER A 97 3.04 -25.55 -0.63
C SER A 97 2.36 -24.82 -1.81
N ALA A 98 1.53 -25.55 -2.57
CA ALA A 98 0.78 -24.96 -3.67
C ALA A 98 -0.11 -23.79 -3.22
N ASP A 99 -0.74 -23.91 -2.04
CA ASP A 99 -1.60 -22.88 -1.47
C ASP A 99 -0.81 -21.68 -0.96
N GLY A 100 0.33 -21.93 -0.31
CA GLY A 100 1.24 -20.87 0.12
C GLY A 100 1.78 -20.09 -1.06
N LEU A 101 2.26 -20.76 -2.12
CA LEU A 101 2.73 -20.12 -3.34
C LEU A 101 1.63 -19.32 -4.04
N ARG A 102 0.41 -19.86 -4.15
CA ARG A 102 -0.74 -19.13 -4.72
C ARG A 102 -1.03 -17.86 -3.92
N SER A 103 -0.96 -17.95 -2.59
CA SER A 103 -1.22 -16.80 -1.75
C SER A 103 -0.10 -15.76 -1.75
N LEU A 104 1.17 -16.18 -1.77
CA LEU A 104 2.32 -15.27 -1.89
C LEU A 104 2.38 -14.57 -3.26
N ARG A 105 1.81 -15.18 -4.30
CA ARG A 105 1.64 -14.57 -5.62
C ARG A 105 0.45 -13.61 -5.72
N GLY A 106 -0.29 -13.38 -4.63
CA GLY A 106 -1.50 -12.55 -4.65
C GLY A 106 -2.71 -13.20 -5.34
N GLN A 107 -2.67 -14.51 -5.60
CA GLN A 107 -3.71 -15.24 -6.33
C GLN A 107 -4.68 -16.01 -5.42
N ALA A 108 -4.41 -16.05 -4.11
CA ALA A 108 -5.43 -16.43 -3.15
C ALA A 108 -6.18 -15.14 -2.84
N GLY A 109 -7.41 -15.02 -3.35
CA GLY A 109 -8.28 -13.87 -3.12
C GLY A 109 -8.27 -13.47 -1.64
N SER A 110 -8.35 -12.17 -1.40
CA SER A 110 -8.39 -11.51 -0.09
C SER A 110 -9.09 -12.36 0.98
N ALA A 111 -8.31 -13.17 1.70
CA ALA A 111 -8.81 -14.06 2.75
C ALA A 111 -7.99 -13.94 4.04
N ILE A 112 -7.06 -12.99 4.11
CA ILE A 112 -6.33 -12.69 5.34
C ILE A 112 -6.16 -11.18 5.49
N GLU A 113 -7.26 -10.44 5.32
CA GLU A 113 -7.45 -9.22 6.09
C GLU A 113 -8.30 -9.62 7.30
N HIS A 114 -7.83 -9.28 8.50
CA HIS A 114 -8.38 -9.66 9.81
C HIS A 114 -8.00 -11.05 10.34
N ALA A 115 -6.77 -11.16 10.85
CA ALA A 115 -6.51 -12.01 12.01
C ALA A 115 -5.64 -11.28 13.04
N ALA A 116 -6.32 -10.86 14.11
CA ALA A 116 -5.84 -10.58 15.46
C ALA A 116 -5.08 -9.26 15.73
N GLY A 117 -5.81 -8.29 16.30
CA GLY A 117 -5.32 -7.57 17.49
C GLY A 117 -5.43 -6.05 17.48
N SER A 118 -6.64 -5.48 17.51
CA SER A 118 -6.85 -4.22 18.23
C SER A 118 -8.32 -4.04 18.61
N VAL A 119 -8.60 -4.15 19.90
CA VAL A 119 -9.78 -3.55 20.53
C VAL A 119 -9.38 -2.10 20.83
N VAL A 120 -9.84 -1.14 20.04
CA VAL A 120 -10.15 0.23 20.47
C VAL A 120 -11.28 0.77 19.57
N GLU A 121 -12.27 1.36 20.24
CA GLU A 121 -13.47 2.10 19.82
C GLU A 121 -13.33 3.09 18.63
N PRO A 122 -14.45 3.55 18.04
CA PRO A 122 -14.50 4.19 16.73
C PRO A 122 -14.17 5.68 16.84
N THR A 123 -13.27 6.16 15.98
CA THR A 123 -13.18 7.57 15.63
C THR A 123 -12.91 7.68 14.14
N ASP A 124 -13.72 8.49 13.48
CA ASP A 124 -13.74 8.79 12.06
C ASP A 124 -12.34 9.09 11.50
N ALA A 125 -11.88 8.26 10.58
CA ALA A 125 -10.77 8.56 9.68
C ALA A 125 -10.94 7.74 8.39
N GLU A 126 -11.11 8.48 7.30
CA GLU A 126 -11.15 8.11 5.88
C GLU A 126 -10.44 6.79 5.50
N PRO A 127 -11.00 5.97 4.60
CA PRO A 127 -10.30 4.80 4.07
C PRO A 127 -9.22 5.26 3.08
N ASP A 128 -7.96 5.17 3.50
CA ASP A 128 -6.81 5.31 2.61
C ASP A 128 -6.83 4.17 1.59
N GLY A 129 -6.93 4.54 0.32
CA GLY A 129 -7.09 3.66 -0.82
C GLY A 129 -5.84 2.79 -1.00
N SER A 130 -5.94 1.53 -0.57
CA SER A 130 -5.02 0.49 -0.98
C SER A 130 -5.01 0.42 -2.51
N ALA A 131 -3.94 0.92 -3.11
CA ALA A 131 -3.68 0.83 -4.54
C ALA A 131 -3.70 -0.65 -4.97
N ALA A 132 -4.86 -1.07 -5.49
CA ALA A 132 -5.00 -2.32 -6.20
C ALA A 132 -3.99 -2.29 -7.36
N ARG A 133 -3.03 -3.20 -7.28
CA ARG A 133 -2.04 -3.47 -8.32
C ARG A 133 -2.80 -3.93 -9.57
N VAL A 134 -2.95 -3.04 -10.55
CA VAL A 134 -3.49 -3.37 -11.87
C VAL A 134 -2.35 -4.00 -12.66
N ASP A 135 -2.24 -5.33 -12.63
CA ASP A 135 -1.45 -6.07 -13.61
C ASP A 135 -2.38 -6.46 -14.77
N ALA A 136 -2.25 -5.72 -15.86
CA ALA A 136 -2.89 -5.99 -17.14
C ALA A 136 -2.26 -7.21 -17.83
N ALA A 137 -3.02 -8.28 -18.04
CA ALA A 137 -2.93 -9.17 -19.20
C ALA A 137 -3.93 -10.33 -19.09
N GLY A 138 -4.87 -10.42 -20.04
CA GLY A 138 -5.66 -11.63 -20.26
C GLY A 138 -7.03 -11.32 -20.82
N GLY A 139 -7.10 -11.05 -22.13
CA GLY A 139 -8.38 -11.00 -22.85
C GLY A 139 -9.12 -12.32 -22.69
N GLY A 140 -10.31 -12.25 -22.11
CA GLY A 140 -11.32 -13.30 -22.12
C GLY A 140 -12.63 -12.61 -22.43
N GLU A 141 -13.12 -12.81 -23.64
CA GLU A 141 -14.47 -12.48 -24.06
C GLU A 141 -15.44 -13.19 -23.09
N ALA A 142 -16.03 -12.44 -22.17
CA ALA A 142 -17.10 -12.93 -21.31
C ALA A 142 -18.41 -12.44 -21.92
N GLU A 143 -19.16 -13.41 -22.42
CA GLU A 143 -20.54 -13.26 -22.90
C GLU A 143 -21.40 -12.61 -21.81
N ASP A 144 -22.26 -11.69 -22.25
CA ASP A 144 -23.25 -10.98 -21.44
C ASP A 144 -23.99 -11.92 -20.49
N SER A 145 -23.77 -11.73 -19.20
CA SER A 145 -24.71 -12.14 -18.15
C SER A 145 -25.18 -10.87 -17.44
N GLU A 146 -26.31 -10.36 -17.91
CA GLU A 146 -27.03 -9.20 -17.37
C GLU A 146 -27.65 -9.54 -15.99
N ASP A 147 -26.88 -9.88 -14.94
CA ASP A 147 -27.39 -9.78 -13.55
C ASP A 147 -26.38 -9.97 -12.39
N ASP A 148 -25.09 -9.72 -12.56
CA ASP A 148 -24.15 -9.74 -11.42
C ASP A 148 -23.41 -8.41 -11.27
N ALA A 149 -24.20 -7.35 -11.09
CA ALA A 149 -23.69 -6.08 -10.59
C ALA A 149 -23.40 -6.26 -9.09
N GLY A 150 -22.19 -6.69 -8.76
CA GLY A 150 -21.75 -6.89 -7.38
C GLY A 150 -21.92 -5.62 -6.52
N PRO A 151 -21.79 -5.72 -5.18
CA PRO A 151 -22.08 -4.64 -4.22
C PRO A 151 -21.31 -3.32 -4.46
N LEU A 152 -20.27 -3.32 -5.29
CA LEU A 152 -19.50 -2.15 -5.68
C LEU A 152 -20.11 -1.37 -6.87
N ALA A 153 -21.03 -1.97 -7.62
CA ALA A 153 -21.68 -1.33 -8.76
C ALA A 153 -22.60 -0.17 -8.32
N GLU A 154 -23.25 -0.30 -7.17
CA GLU A 154 -24.05 0.78 -6.57
C GLU A 154 -23.16 1.96 -6.17
N GLU A 155 -21.98 1.69 -5.61
CA GLU A 155 -21.00 2.72 -5.23
C GLU A 155 -20.45 3.45 -6.46
N PHE A 156 -20.13 2.73 -7.54
CA PHE A 156 -19.71 3.36 -8.79
C PHE A 156 -20.82 4.19 -9.43
N ALA A 157 -22.07 3.72 -9.40
CA ALA A 157 -23.22 4.49 -9.89
C ALA A 157 -23.44 5.76 -9.06
N ALA A 158 -23.20 5.72 -7.74
CA ALA A 158 -23.27 6.89 -6.88
C ALA A 158 -22.18 7.92 -7.22
N ILE A 159 -20.95 7.47 -7.48
CA ILE A 159 -19.84 8.32 -7.94
C ILE A 159 -20.18 8.96 -9.30
N ASP A 160 -20.66 8.17 -10.26
CA ASP A 160 -21.05 8.67 -11.58
C ASP A 160 -22.17 9.72 -11.51
N ALA A 161 -23.14 9.53 -10.61
CA ALA A 161 -24.21 10.50 -10.39
C ALA A 161 -23.67 11.83 -9.81
N VAL A 162 -22.69 11.78 -8.91
CA VAL A 162 -22.03 12.98 -8.37
C VAL A 162 -21.20 13.67 -9.45
N LEU A 163 -20.48 12.92 -10.27
CA LEU A 163 -19.72 13.46 -11.40
C LEU A 163 -20.63 14.13 -12.44
N ALA A 164 -21.74 13.49 -12.82
CA ALA A 164 -22.71 14.06 -13.76
C ALA A 164 -23.34 15.35 -13.23
N ARG A 165 -23.64 15.41 -11.91
CA ARG A 165 -24.16 16.62 -11.27
C ARG A 165 -23.13 17.74 -11.25
N SER A 166 -21.87 17.41 -10.99
CA SER A 166 -20.77 18.38 -10.98
C SER A 166 -20.51 18.95 -12.37
N GLU A 167 -20.48 18.09 -13.39
CA GLU A 167 -20.34 18.48 -14.79
C GLU A 167 -21.51 19.38 -15.24
N ALA A 168 -22.74 19.06 -14.84
CA ALA A 168 -23.90 19.90 -15.12
C ALA A 168 -23.80 21.28 -14.46
N ALA A 169 -23.35 21.34 -13.20
CA ALA A 169 -23.14 22.59 -12.48
C ALA A 169 -22.03 23.45 -13.11
N ILE A 170 -20.94 22.82 -13.56
CA ILE A 170 -19.84 23.49 -14.27
C ILE A 170 -20.35 24.05 -15.61
N LYS A 171 -21.06 23.24 -16.42
CA LYS A 171 -21.65 23.71 -17.68
C LYS A 171 -22.63 24.86 -17.50
N GLN A 172 -23.40 24.85 -16.41
CA GLN A 172 -24.32 25.93 -16.06
C GLN A 172 -23.60 27.22 -15.63
N ALA A 173 -22.41 27.10 -15.04
CA ALA A 173 -21.54 28.24 -14.73
C ALA A 173 -20.77 28.76 -15.96
N GLU A 174 -20.44 27.88 -16.90
CA GLU A 174 -19.76 28.22 -18.15
C GLU A 174 -20.70 28.78 -19.23
N THR A 175 -22.01 28.52 -19.14
CA THR A 175 -22.97 29.15 -20.05
C THR A 175 -23.04 30.65 -19.71
N PRO A 176 -22.65 31.56 -20.62
CA PRO A 176 -22.85 32.98 -20.40
C PRO A 176 -24.35 33.23 -20.43
N GLY A 177 -24.99 33.35 -19.27
CA GLY A 177 -26.38 33.76 -19.19
C GLY A 177 -26.56 35.12 -19.88
N PRO A 178 -27.73 35.37 -20.51
CA PRO A 178 -28.02 36.69 -21.05
C PRO A 178 -27.95 37.68 -19.90
N ALA A 179 -27.31 38.82 -20.14
CA ALA A 179 -27.21 39.92 -19.19
C ALA A 179 -28.60 40.27 -18.62
N THR A 180 -28.96 39.66 -17.49
CA THR A 180 -30.02 40.17 -16.63
C THR A 180 -29.33 41.08 -15.63
N THR A 181 -29.25 42.34 -16.01
CA THR A 181 -29.85 43.45 -15.25
C THR A 181 -30.37 43.07 -13.85
N ALA A 182 -29.48 42.70 -12.93
CA ALA A 182 -29.72 42.72 -11.48
C ALA A 182 -28.41 42.76 -10.68
N ARG A 183 -27.29 43.15 -11.31
CA ARG A 183 -26.22 43.86 -10.58
C ARG A 183 -26.23 45.31 -11.02
N THR A 184 -27.29 46.02 -10.64
CA THR A 184 -27.12 47.39 -10.17
C THR A 184 -26.29 47.31 -8.89
N ARG A 185 -25.00 46.97 -9.04
CA ARG A 185 -23.98 47.44 -8.11
C ARG A 185 -23.88 48.91 -8.48
N GLU A 186 -24.76 49.70 -7.87
CA GLU A 186 -24.57 51.11 -7.68
C GLU A 186 -23.10 51.27 -7.28
N LYS A 187 -22.31 51.74 -8.26
CA LYS A 187 -20.96 52.20 -8.01
C LYS A 187 -21.15 53.44 -7.17
N ASP A 188 -21.14 53.23 -5.86
CA ASP A 188 -21.09 54.30 -4.89
C ASP A 188 -19.84 55.15 -5.20
N PRO A 189 -19.97 56.41 -5.64
CA PRO A 189 -18.84 57.18 -6.18
C PRO A 189 -18.02 57.90 -5.09
N LEU A 190 -18.10 57.49 -3.81
CA LEU A 190 -17.53 58.26 -2.70
C LEU A 190 -16.68 57.45 -1.70
N ILE A 191 -15.78 56.59 -2.18
CA ILE A 191 -14.63 56.17 -1.36
C ILE A 191 -13.33 56.41 -2.16
N GLN A 192 -12.87 57.66 -2.12
CA GLN A 192 -11.45 57.98 -2.25
C GLN A 192 -10.93 58.34 -0.86
N HIS A 193 -10.08 57.50 -0.27
CA HIS A 193 -9.03 57.81 0.71
C HIS A 193 -8.20 56.53 0.90
N LEU A 194 -6.88 56.46 1.03
CA LEU A 194 -5.67 57.26 0.79
C LEU A 194 -4.50 56.21 0.80
N PRO A 195 -3.26 56.50 0.35
CA PRO A 195 -2.18 55.52 0.37
C PRO A 195 -1.65 55.30 1.79
N CYS A 196 -1.39 54.06 2.17
CA CYS A 196 -0.71 53.72 3.42
C CYS A 196 0.79 53.67 3.15
N ASP A 197 1.53 54.67 3.61
CA ASP A 197 2.97 54.60 3.83
C ASP A 197 3.25 53.68 5.03
N CYS A 198 4.12 52.67 4.86
CA CYS A 198 4.97 52.00 5.86
C CYS A 198 6.01 51.15 5.12
#